data_AF-A0A5I8I0U5-F1
#
_entry.id   AF-A0A5I8I0U5-F1
#
_cell.length_a   1.000
_cell.length_b   1.000
_cell.length_c   1.000
_cell.angle_alpha   90.00
_cell.angle_beta   90.00
_cell.angle_gamma   90.00
#
_symmetry.space_group_name_H-M   'P 1'
#
loop_
_entity.id
_entity.type
_entity.pdbx_description
1 polymer ?
#
loop_
_entity_poly.entity_id
_entity_poly.type
_entity_poly.pdbx_seq_one_letter_code
_entity_poly.pdbx_strand_id
1 'polypeptide(L)'
;MKMTKPKPVSRMKRPFISELAELGLSGEILSIRTDGMQGTLIPDLTAGVSEAGRVKTGNWVISDKRTFDHVVLCVERQDENHDVYVGKFIQLHVAANKSLKIVEMGDVKLVAITSSIPTTFNGGIKRYKGVTYVSLSQTAQTTIDFPKRI
;
A
#
# COMPACT_ATOMS: atom_id res chain seq x y z
N MET A 1 27.16 -26.64 28.60
CA MET A 1 26.77 -26.09 27.28
C MET A 1 26.04 -24.78 27.50
N LYS A 2 26.59 -23.64 27.05
CA LYS A 2 25.90 -22.34 27.14
C LYS A 2 24.93 -22.24 25.95
N MET A 3 23.63 -22.27 26.22
CA MET A 3 22.62 -21.95 25.22
C MET A 3 22.72 -20.46 24.89
N THR A 4 23.27 -20.14 23.72
CA THR A 4 23.20 -18.80 23.13
C THR A 4 21.74 -18.53 22.78
N LYS A 5 21.07 -17.70 23.58
CA LYS A 5 19.77 -17.13 23.20
C LYS A 5 19.94 -16.50 21.81
N PRO A 6 19.04 -16.77 20.85
CA PRO A 6 19.10 -16.10 19.56
C PRO A 6 19.02 -14.59 19.80
N LYS A 7 19.95 -13.83 19.21
CA LYS A 7 19.91 -12.37 19.21
C LYS A 7 18.51 -11.95 18.72
N PRO A 8 17.83 -10.99 19.36
CA PRO A 8 16.58 -10.48 18.83
C PRO A 8 16.87 -9.97 17.41
N VAL A 9 16.21 -10.56 16.42
CA VAL A 9 16.23 -10.06 15.05
C VAL A 9 15.84 -8.60 15.16
N SER A 10 16.74 -7.70 14.78
CA SER A 10 16.47 -6.26 14.75
C SER A 10 15.16 -6.08 14.00
N ARG A 11 14.08 -5.73 14.72
CA ARG A 11 12.81 -5.35 14.10
C ARG A 11 13.18 -4.12 13.27
N MET A 12 13.30 -4.28 11.95
CA MET A 12 13.42 -3.15 11.04
C MET A 12 12.36 -2.13 11.46
N LYS A 13 12.79 -0.99 12.01
CA LYS A 13 11.89 0.14 12.20
C LYS A 13 11.54 0.59 10.79
N ARG A 14 10.36 0.20 10.33
CA ARG A 14 9.83 0.67 9.05
C ARG A 14 9.74 2.20 9.10
N PRO A 15 10.01 2.88 7.98
CA PRO A 15 9.87 4.33 7.94
C PRO A 15 8.42 4.70 8.26
N PHE A 16 8.26 5.74 9.06
CA PHE A 16 6.97 6.35 9.31
C PHE A 16 6.83 7.52 8.34
N ILE A 17 5.75 7.55 7.57
CA ILE A 17 5.51 8.59 6.56
C ILE A 17 4.23 9.36 6.86
N SER A 18 4.24 10.65 6.53
CA SER A 18 3.09 11.53 6.74
C SER A 18 2.29 11.75 5.45
N GLU A 19 2.96 11.76 4.29
CA GLU A 19 2.35 11.99 2.98
C GLU A 19 2.83 11.04 1.90
N LEU A 20 2.03 10.91 0.84
CA LEU A 20 2.30 10.01 -0.28
C LEU A 20 3.56 10.42 -1.06
N ALA A 21 3.88 11.72 -1.10
CA ALA A 21 5.09 12.23 -1.75
C ALA A 21 6.39 11.68 -1.12
N GLU A 22 6.37 11.35 0.18
CA GLU A 22 7.52 10.76 0.87
C GLU A 22 7.90 9.40 0.29
N LEU A 23 6.96 8.67 -0.34
CA LEU A 23 7.22 7.37 -0.96
C LEU A 23 8.17 7.41 -2.15
N GLY A 24 8.48 8.61 -2.69
CA GLY A 24 9.36 8.77 -3.85
C GLY A 24 8.78 8.17 -5.14
N LEU A 25 7.45 8.04 -5.22
CA LEU A 25 6.74 7.58 -6.40
C LEU A 25 6.49 8.75 -7.36
N SER A 26 6.44 8.45 -8.66
CA SER A 26 6.07 9.39 -9.71
C SER A 26 5.03 8.77 -10.64
N GLY A 27 4.20 9.59 -11.28
CA GLY A 27 3.16 9.14 -12.20
C GLY A 27 1.75 9.16 -11.59
N GLU A 28 0.84 8.40 -12.21
CA GLU A 28 -0.54 8.24 -11.76
C GLU A 28 -0.61 7.19 -10.65
N ILE A 29 -1.11 7.60 -9.49
CA ILE A 29 -1.16 6.76 -8.29
C ILE A 29 -2.60 6.55 -7.85
N LEU A 30 -2.94 5.28 -7.64
CA LEU A 30 -4.16 4.86 -6.98
C LEU A 30 -3.90 4.64 -5.49
N SER A 31 -4.37 5.54 -4.64
CA SER A 31 -4.29 5.41 -3.18
C SER A 31 -5.60 4.80 -2.65
N ILE A 32 -5.49 3.65 -2.00
CA ILE A 32 -6.59 2.87 -1.45
C ILE A 32 -6.39 2.75 0.05
N ARG A 33 -7.41 3.08 0.85
CA ARG A 33 -7.44 2.83 2.28
C ARG A 33 -8.54 1.83 2.60
N THR A 34 -8.18 0.79 3.35
CA THR A 34 -9.09 -0.27 3.78
C THR A 34 -8.96 -0.47 5.28
N ASP A 35 -10.11 -0.67 5.94
CA ASP A 35 -10.28 -1.06 7.34
C ASP A 35 -9.98 -2.54 7.58
N GLY A 36 -9.71 -3.24 6.50
CA GLY A 36 -9.55 -4.66 6.52
C GLY A 36 -10.80 -5.47 6.86
N MET A 37 -12.00 -4.93 6.58
CA MET A 37 -13.27 -5.69 6.66
C MET A 37 -14.12 -5.74 5.37
N GLN A 38 -14.03 -4.78 4.43
CA GLN A 38 -14.97 -4.68 3.28
C GLN A 38 -14.55 -5.36 1.95
N GLY A 39 -13.48 -6.15 1.91
CA GLY A 39 -13.12 -6.88 0.68
C GLY A 39 -12.01 -7.89 0.88
N THR A 40 -12.31 -9.18 0.64
CA THR A 40 -11.39 -10.35 0.66
C THR A 40 -10.04 -10.09 1.33
N LEU A 41 -10.09 -10.02 2.66
CA LEU A 41 -8.99 -9.56 3.48
C LEU A 41 -8.12 -10.67 3.97
N ILE A 42 -7.29 -11.14 3.06
CA ILE A 42 -5.90 -11.44 3.37
C ILE A 42 -5.17 -11.12 2.07
N PRO A 43 -4.44 -10.00 1.93
CA PRO A 43 -3.30 -10.07 1.03
C PRO A 43 -2.45 -11.21 1.62
N ASP A 44 -2.40 -12.36 0.94
CA ASP A 44 -1.58 -13.49 1.38
C ASP A 44 -0.11 -13.04 1.32
N LEU A 45 0.28 -12.38 2.40
CA LEU A 45 1.58 -11.81 2.67
C LEU A 45 2.28 -12.68 3.71
N THR A 46 1.92 -13.97 3.78
CA THR A 46 2.74 -14.96 4.45
C THR A 46 4.13 -14.81 3.83
N ALA A 47 5.09 -14.30 4.60
CA ALA A 47 6.44 -14.04 4.12
C ALA A 47 7.02 -15.36 3.60
N GLY A 48 7.00 -15.54 2.28
CA GLY A 48 7.41 -16.78 1.61
C GLY A 48 6.36 -17.44 0.70
N VAL A 49 5.10 -17.01 0.67
CA VAL A 49 4.06 -17.70 -0.13
C VAL A 49 3.07 -16.71 -0.76
N SER A 50 3.47 -16.00 -1.81
CA SER A 50 2.57 -15.90 -2.97
C SER A 50 3.43 -16.20 -4.18
N GLU A 51 3.18 -17.33 -4.82
CA GLU A 51 3.94 -17.82 -5.98
C GLU A 51 3.84 -16.89 -7.22
N ALA A 52 3.29 -15.69 -7.09
CA ALA A 52 3.23 -14.71 -8.17
C ALA A 52 3.33 -13.22 -7.75
N GLY A 53 3.59 -12.88 -6.47
CA GLY A 53 3.78 -11.47 -6.05
C GLY A 53 2.59 -10.53 -6.36
N ARG A 54 1.39 -11.09 -6.51
CA ARG A 54 0.17 -10.37 -6.92
C ARG A 54 -0.84 -10.29 -5.78
N VAL A 55 -1.47 -9.13 -5.62
CA VAL A 55 -2.47 -8.87 -4.57
C VAL A 55 -3.74 -8.29 -5.18
N LYS A 56 -4.90 -8.75 -4.70
CA LYS A 56 -6.21 -8.16 -5.04
C LYS A 56 -6.71 -7.33 -3.86
N THR A 57 -7.05 -6.07 -4.10
CA THR A 57 -7.23 -5.08 -3.00
C THR A 57 -8.64 -5.01 -2.41
N GLY A 58 -9.61 -5.78 -2.90
CA GLY A 58 -11.03 -5.67 -2.50
C GLY A 58 -11.91 -4.99 -3.56
N ASN A 59 -13.15 -4.63 -3.20
CA ASN A 59 -14.13 -4.08 -4.13
C ASN A 59 -14.21 -2.55 -4.04
N TRP A 60 -13.87 -1.86 -5.13
CA TRP A 60 -13.68 -0.42 -5.17
C TRP A 60 -14.51 0.24 -6.26
N VAL A 61 -15.03 1.44 -5.99
CA VAL A 61 -15.67 2.25 -7.04
C VAL A 61 -14.57 2.96 -7.82
N ILE A 62 -14.20 2.38 -8.97
CA ILE A 62 -13.14 2.91 -9.85
C ILE A 62 -13.72 3.08 -11.25
N SER A 63 -13.39 4.20 -11.91
CA SER A 63 -13.80 4.46 -13.28
C SER A 63 -13.20 3.43 -14.25
N ASP A 64 -14.04 2.86 -15.12
CA ASP A 64 -13.70 1.76 -16.03
C ASP A 64 -12.48 2.01 -16.94
N LYS A 65 -12.16 3.28 -17.19
CA LYS A 65 -11.13 3.69 -18.16
C LYS A 65 -9.83 4.18 -17.52
N ARG A 66 -9.71 4.09 -16.18
CA ARG A 66 -8.54 4.66 -15.49
C ARG A 66 -7.44 3.61 -15.32
N THR A 67 -6.23 3.97 -15.74
CA THR A 67 -5.00 3.23 -15.52
C THR A 67 -4.10 4.01 -14.56
N PHE A 68 -3.20 3.31 -13.89
CA PHE A 68 -2.27 3.88 -12.92
C PHE A 68 -0.88 3.28 -13.12
N ASP A 69 0.16 3.98 -12.71
CA ASP A 69 1.53 3.45 -12.65
C ASP A 69 1.72 2.66 -11.35
N HIS A 70 1.20 3.19 -10.26
CA HIS A 70 1.36 2.63 -8.92
C HIS A 70 0.03 2.52 -8.18
N VAL A 71 -0.05 1.54 -7.30
CA VAL A 71 -1.12 1.41 -6.32
C VAL A 71 -0.49 1.45 -4.93
N VAL A 72 -0.99 2.37 -4.10
CA VAL A 72 -0.67 2.49 -2.69
C VAL A 72 -1.86 1.94 -1.91
N LEU A 73 -1.63 0.89 -1.12
CA LEU A 73 -2.65 0.28 -0.27
C LEU A 73 -2.32 0.53 1.20
N CYS A 74 -3.16 1.31 1.86
CA CYS A 74 -3.10 1.57 3.29
C CYS A 74 -4.08 0.65 4.02
N VAL A 75 -3.56 -0.30 4.79
CA VAL A 75 -4.36 -1.27 5.56
C VAL A 75 -4.36 -0.86 7.03
N GLU A 76 -5.54 -0.65 7.59
CA GLU A 76 -5.70 -0.31 9.00
C GLU A 76 -5.20 -1.43 9.91
N ARG A 77 -4.51 -1.05 10.99
CA ARG A 77 -4.00 -1.91 12.05
C ARG A 77 -4.83 -1.67 13.31
N GLN A 78 -4.74 -2.62 14.25
CA GLN A 78 -5.44 -2.53 15.54
C GLN A 78 -4.98 -1.34 16.42
N ASP A 79 -3.81 -0.77 16.14
CA ASP A 79 -3.23 0.37 16.85
C ASP A 79 -3.51 1.72 16.16
N GLU A 80 -4.57 1.82 15.35
CA GLU A 80 -4.98 2.99 14.55
C GLU A 80 -3.98 3.45 13.47
N ASN A 81 -2.79 2.85 13.45
CA ASN A 81 -1.81 3.00 12.39
C ASN A 81 -2.23 2.22 11.13
N HIS A 82 -1.61 2.54 10.02
CA HIS A 82 -1.85 1.89 8.74
C HIS A 82 -0.54 1.35 8.19
N ASP A 83 -0.52 0.08 7.78
CA ASP A 83 0.56 -0.47 6.98
C ASP A 83 0.41 0.03 5.54
N VAL A 84 1.51 0.57 4.98
CA VAL A 84 1.53 1.14 3.63
C VAL A 84 2.23 0.19 2.68
N TYR A 85 1.46 -0.36 1.76
CA TYR A 85 1.96 -1.21 0.68
C TYR A 85 2.03 -0.42 -0.62
N VAL A 86 3.04 -0.70 -1.42
CA VAL A 86 3.20 -0.19 -2.77
C VAL A 86 3.33 -1.35 -3.73
N GLY A 87 2.66 -1.26 -4.87
CA GLY A 87 2.80 -2.20 -5.98
C GLY A 87 2.55 -1.52 -7.32
N LYS A 88 2.87 -2.24 -8.39
CA LYS A 88 2.50 -1.84 -9.75
C LYS A 88 1.02 -2.14 -9.97
N PHE A 89 0.33 -1.24 -10.64
CA PHE A 89 -1.01 -1.54 -11.14
C PHE A 89 -0.91 -2.57 -12.29
N ILE A 90 -1.72 -3.63 -12.23
CA ILE A 90 -1.78 -4.63 -13.30
C ILE A 90 -3.06 -4.45 -14.11
N GLN A 91 -4.22 -4.55 -13.45
CA GLN A 91 -5.52 -4.40 -14.11
C GLN A 91 -6.65 -4.23 -13.10
N LEU A 92 -7.84 -3.86 -13.61
CA LEU A 92 -9.10 -3.89 -12.88
C LEU A 92 -9.91 -5.11 -13.28
N HIS A 93 -10.38 -5.87 -12.29
CA HIS A 93 -11.38 -6.93 -12.49
C HIS A 93 -12.77 -6.39 -12.17
N VAL A 94 -13.79 -6.83 -12.91
CA VAL A 94 -15.18 -6.51 -12.59
C VAL A 94 -15.63 -7.41 -11.44
N ALA A 95 -16.08 -6.82 -10.34
CA ALA A 95 -16.65 -7.57 -9.22
C ALA A 95 -18.05 -8.12 -9.59
N ALA A 96 -18.57 -9.04 -8.76
CA ALA A 96 -19.91 -9.59 -8.94
C ALA A 96 -20.99 -8.49 -9.05
N ASN A 97 -20.82 -7.40 -8.30
CA ASN A 97 -21.52 -6.15 -8.54
C ASN A 97 -20.77 -5.36 -9.63
N LYS A 98 -21.35 -5.27 -10.83
CA LYS A 98 -20.74 -4.65 -12.02
C LYS A 98 -20.25 -3.20 -11.85
N SER A 99 -20.72 -2.51 -10.80
CA SER A 99 -20.30 -1.15 -10.43
C SER A 99 -19.00 -1.09 -9.62
N LEU A 100 -18.51 -2.22 -9.11
CA LEU A 100 -17.31 -2.32 -8.30
C LEU A 100 -16.19 -3.03 -9.06
N LYS A 101 -14.95 -2.63 -8.76
CA LYS A 101 -13.74 -3.14 -9.37
C LYS A 101 -12.79 -3.69 -8.33
N ILE A 102 -12.11 -4.78 -8.66
CA ILE A 102 -11.02 -5.32 -7.87
C ILE A 102 -9.72 -4.93 -8.54
N VAL A 103 -8.84 -4.23 -7.81
CA VAL A 103 -7.53 -3.84 -8.32
C VAL A 103 -6.58 -5.00 -8.13
N GLU A 104 -5.94 -5.43 -9.20
CA GLU A 104 -4.80 -6.33 -9.14
C GLU A 104 -3.51 -5.50 -9.11
N MET A 105 -2.70 -5.77 -8.09
CA MET A 105 -1.37 -5.19 -7.90
C MET A 105 -0.32 -6.27 -8.11
N GLY A 106 0.82 -5.91 -8.71
CA GLY A 106 2.01 -6.75 -8.80
C GLY A 106 3.19 -6.14 -8.03
N ASP A 107 4.23 -6.93 -7.78
CA ASP A 107 5.45 -6.53 -7.08
C ASP A 107 5.19 -5.84 -5.73
N VAL A 108 4.18 -6.33 -4.99
CA VAL A 108 3.69 -5.67 -3.78
C VAL A 108 4.71 -5.75 -2.64
N LYS A 109 5.02 -4.59 -2.05
CA LYS A 109 5.95 -4.45 -0.94
C LYS A 109 5.37 -3.59 0.15
N LEU A 110 5.58 -4.00 1.39
CA LEU A 110 5.31 -3.21 2.58
C LEU A 110 6.46 -2.22 2.78
N VAL A 111 6.19 -0.93 2.61
CA VAL A 111 7.24 0.10 2.53
C VAL A 111 7.26 1.01 3.74
N ALA A 112 6.13 1.26 4.39
CA ALA A 112 6.04 2.23 5.49
C ALA A 112 4.88 1.94 6.44
N ILE A 113 4.82 2.73 7.51
CA ILE A 113 3.67 2.86 8.42
C ILE A 113 3.21 4.33 8.40
N THR A 114 1.91 4.58 8.52
CA THR A 114 1.37 5.94 8.65
C THR A 114 0.21 5.99 9.65
N SER A 115 0.11 7.05 10.44
CA SER A 115 -1.11 7.41 11.18
C SER A 115 -1.85 8.58 10.53
N SER A 116 -1.35 9.07 9.38
CA SER A 116 -1.85 10.29 8.78
C SER A 116 -3.32 10.18 8.43
N ILE A 117 -4.02 11.28 8.71
CA ILE A 117 -5.39 11.39 8.29
C ILE A 117 -5.47 11.30 6.77
N PRO A 118 -6.58 10.74 6.27
CA PRO A 118 -6.83 10.54 4.87
C PRO A 118 -6.37 11.63 3.87
N THR A 119 -6.87 12.84 4.10
CA THR A 119 -6.69 13.97 3.19
C THR A 119 -5.25 14.46 3.20
N THR A 120 -4.61 14.54 4.38
CA THR A 120 -3.21 14.92 4.52
C THR A 120 -2.29 13.93 3.82
N PHE A 121 -2.53 12.62 4.03
CA PHE A 121 -1.72 11.59 3.40
C PHE A 121 -1.70 11.72 1.86
N ASN A 122 -2.83 12.10 1.25
CA ASN A 122 -2.96 12.25 -0.20
C ASN A 122 -2.69 13.69 -0.68
N GLY A 123 -1.90 14.49 0.04
CA GLY A 123 -1.53 15.84 -0.39
C GLY A 123 -2.70 16.83 -0.47
N GLY A 124 -3.69 16.70 0.42
CA GLY A 124 -4.86 17.57 0.46
C GLY A 124 -6.04 17.09 -0.42
N ILE A 125 -5.88 16.00 -1.15
CA ILE A 125 -6.90 15.51 -2.09
C ILE A 125 -8.03 14.78 -1.34
N LYS A 126 -9.27 15.23 -1.55
CA LYS A 126 -10.47 14.64 -0.95
C LYS A 126 -10.73 13.22 -1.46
N ARG A 127 -11.25 12.38 -0.57
CA ARG A 127 -11.46 10.95 -0.81
C ARG A 127 -12.86 10.61 -1.24
N TYR A 128 -12.99 9.54 -2.02
CA TYR A 128 -14.27 8.89 -2.28
C TYR A 128 -14.20 7.43 -1.83
N LYS A 129 -14.98 7.04 -0.81
CA LYS A 129 -15.11 5.64 -0.35
C LYS A 129 -13.77 4.89 -0.19
N GLY A 130 -12.78 5.52 0.43
CA GLY A 130 -11.46 4.92 0.64
C GLY A 130 -10.49 4.97 -0.56
N VAL A 131 -10.93 5.48 -1.71
CA VAL A 131 -10.10 5.60 -2.93
C VAL A 131 -9.75 7.07 -3.19
N THR A 132 -8.53 7.31 -3.66
CA THR A 132 -8.05 8.62 -4.12
C THR A 132 -7.09 8.44 -5.28
N TYR A 133 -7.17 9.35 -6.26
CA TYR A 133 -6.27 9.37 -7.40
C TYR A 133 -5.32 10.54 -7.25
N VAL A 134 -4.02 10.30 -7.36
CA VAL A 134 -2.97 11.30 -7.13
C VAL A 134 -1.99 11.25 -8.30
N SER A 135 -1.75 12.39 -8.94
CA SER A 135 -0.72 12.53 -9.95
C SER A 135 0.50 13.18 -9.30
N LEU A 136 1.60 12.44 -9.18
CA LEU A 136 2.86 12.98 -8.65
C LEU A 136 3.82 13.26 -9.79
N SER A 137 4.27 14.51 -9.90
CA SER A 137 5.42 14.86 -10.74
C SER A 137 6.68 14.23 -10.15
N GLN A 138 7.67 13.91 -11.00
CA GLN A 138 9.01 13.57 -10.54
C GLN A 138 9.55 14.74 -9.71
N THR A 139 9.37 14.67 -8.40
CA THR A 139 10.15 15.47 -7.47
C THR A 139 11.46 14.72 -7.24
N ALA A 140 12.57 15.44 -7.14
CA ALA A 140 13.90 14.86 -6.94
C ALA A 140 13.82 13.75 -5.89
N GLN A 141 14.24 12.54 -6.26
CA GLN A 141 14.10 11.32 -5.45
C GLN A 141 14.47 11.60 -3.99
N THR A 142 13.47 11.70 -3.13
CA THR A 142 13.69 11.49 -1.70
C THR A 142 13.94 10.00 -1.57
N THR A 143 15.21 9.60 -1.63
CA THR A 143 15.60 8.23 -1.37
C THR A 143 15.19 7.92 0.07
N ILE A 144 14.06 7.22 0.25
CA ILE A 144 13.79 6.57 1.52
C ILE A 144 14.89 5.51 1.66
N ASP A 145 15.89 5.83 2.47
CA ASP A 145 16.95 4.89 2.79
C ASP A 145 16.36 3.84 3.72
N PHE A 146 15.97 2.70 3.15
CA PHE A 146 15.57 1.55 3.95
C PHE A 146 16.77 1.15 4.81
N PRO A 147 16.62 0.99 6.14
CA PRO A 147 17.74 0.64 6.99
C PRO A 147 18.39 -0.64 6.46
N LYS A 148 19.64 -0.52 6.00
CA LYS A 148 20.44 -1.66 5.56
C LYS A 148 20.61 -2.62 6.72
N ARG A 149 20.47 -3.90 6.40
CA ARG A 149 20.70 -5.03 7.31
C ARG A 149 22.14 -4.91 7.85
N ILE A 150 22.28 -4.63 9.15
CA ILE A 150 23.56 -4.74 9.89
C ILE A 150 23.64 -6.15 10.48
#